data_AF-A0A2H0N3V2-F1
#
_entry.id   AF-A0A2H0N3V2-F1
#
_cell.length_a   1.000
_cell.length_b   1.000
_cell.length_c   1.000
_cell.angle_alpha   90.00
_cell.angle_beta   90.00
_cell.angle_gamma   90.00
#
_symmetry.space_group_name_H-M   'P 1'
#
loop_
_entity.id
_entity.type
_entity.pdbx_description
1 polymer ?
#
loop_
_entity_poly.entity_id
_entity_poly.type
_entity_poly.pdbx_seq_one_letter_code
_entity_poly.pdbx_strand_id
1 'polypeptide(L)'
;MPPKEKEVNTHKTKNEEPEKEEREAITASGEAGSFLTPEAVLMLTTAIFVDAGEVLVEFIPVIGQIASIVIDVIAVIIFGAWMWLRSGTITVSRKTMARIGKMAKWAKRMKWLRPLCFIIECIPFVGSLPLWILVVYMEIKHNS
;
A
#
# COMPACT_ATOMS: atom_id res chain seq x y z
N MET A 1 -5.15 53.27 48.93
CA MET A 1 -5.11 51.87 48.47
C MET A 1 -4.59 51.89 47.04
N PRO A 2 -3.31 51.54 46.78
CA PRO A 2 -2.77 51.62 45.42
C PRO A 2 -3.23 50.44 44.55
N PRO A 3 -3.36 50.60 43.22
CA PRO A 3 -3.78 49.54 42.33
C PRO A 3 -2.66 48.52 42.13
N LYS A 4 -3.02 47.23 42.17
CA LYS A 4 -2.12 46.10 41.92
C LYS A 4 -1.75 46.05 40.44
N GLU A 5 -0.47 46.27 40.18
CA GLU A 5 0.20 46.09 38.90
C GLU A 5 0.15 44.60 38.52
N LYS A 6 -0.45 44.28 37.37
CA LYS A 6 -0.46 42.93 36.81
C LYS A 6 0.76 42.82 35.90
N GLU A 7 1.81 42.17 36.38
CA GLU A 7 2.92 41.73 35.53
C GLU A 7 2.39 40.71 34.50
N VAL A 8 2.29 41.16 33.25
CA VAL A 8 2.06 40.30 32.10
C VAL A 8 3.39 39.62 31.76
N ASN A 9 3.55 38.42 32.29
CA ASN A 9 4.71 37.56 32.05
C ASN A 9 4.75 37.12 30.57
N THR A 10 5.46 37.89 29.76
CA THR A 10 5.71 37.67 28.33
C THR A 10 7.10 37.05 28.15
N HIS A 11 7.26 35.80 28.58
CA HIS A 11 8.52 35.07 28.38
C HIS A 11 8.28 33.60 28.02
N LYS A 12 7.46 33.35 26.98
CA LYS A 12 7.18 31.99 26.53
C LYS A 12 7.00 31.89 25.02
N THR A 13 7.99 32.29 24.20
CA THR A 13 7.91 32.06 22.74
C THR A 13 9.25 32.22 21.98
N LYS A 14 10.35 31.59 22.43
CA LYS A 14 11.57 31.60 21.59
C LYS A 14 12.45 30.35 21.60
N ASN A 15 12.21 29.39 22.50
CA ASN A 15 13.02 28.18 22.59
C ASN A 15 12.30 26.89 22.12
N GLU A 16 11.02 26.96 21.76
CA GLU A 16 10.25 25.75 21.36
C GLU A 16 10.30 25.46 19.83
N GLU A 17 10.70 26.44 19.00
CA GLU A 17 10.80 26.26 17.54
C GLU A 17 12.06 25.49 17.08
N PRO A 18 13.29 25.76 17.57
CA PRO A 18 14.48 25.08 17.05
C PRO A 18 14.52 23.58 17.42
N GLU A 19 13.97 23.20 18.57
CA GLU A 19 13.93 21.80 19.03
C GLU A 19 12.89 20.96 18.25
N LYS A 20 11.89 21.61 17.65
CA LYS A 20 10.87 20.97 16.83
C LYS A 20 11.40 20.66 15.43
N GLU A 21 12.11 21.61 14.82
CA GLU A 21 12.77 21.42 13.53
C GLU A 21 13.85 20.34 13.60
N GLU A 22 14.65 20.29 14.68
CA GLU A 22 15.68 19.27 14.85
C GLU A 22 15.07 17.86 15.06
N ARG A 23 13.97 17.74 15.80
CA ARG A 23 13.23 16.47 15.94
C ARG A 23 12.58 16.01 14.65
N GLU A 24 12.03 16.93 13.85
CA GLU A 24 11.46 16.64 12.53
C GLU A 24 12.55 16.22 11.52
N ALA A 25 13.72 16.85 11.57
CA ALA A 25 14.85 16.47 10.72
C ALA A 25 15.41 15.08 11.10
N ILE A 26 15.53 14.77 12.40
CA ILE A 26 16.00 13.46 12.87
C ILE A 26 15.00 12.35 12.52
N THR A 27 13.69 12.60 12.66
CA THR A 27 12.64 11.63 12.27
C THR A 27 12.56 11.44 10.77
N ALA A 28 12.65 12.52 9.98
CA ALA A 28 12.69 12.43 8.51
C ALA A 28 13.94 11.67 8.01
N SER A 29 15.09 11.85 8.65
CA SER A 29 16.32 11.15 8.28
C SER A 29 16.28 9.66 8.66
N GLY A 30 15.61 9.30 9.75
CA GLY A 30 15.36 7.91 10.15
C GLY A 30 14.37 7.19 9.22
N GLU A 31 13.25 7.86 8.88
CA GLU A 31 12.26 7.32 7.95
C GLU A 31 12.84 7.14 6.54
N ALA A 32 13.53 8.14 6.00
CA ALA A 32 14.16 8.06 4.68
C ALA A 32 15.23 6.95 4.62
N GLY A 33 15.96 6.72 5.71
CA GLY A 33 16.96 5.65 5.80
C GLY A 33 16.36 4.24 5.63
N SER A 34 15.15 4.02 6.13
CA SER A 34 14.46 2.73 6.03
C SER A 34 13.94 2.44 4.61
N PHE A 35 13.44 3.46 3.91
CA PHE A 35 13.03 3.36 2.50
C PHE A 35 14.20 3.13 1.54
N LEU A 36 15.41 3.56 1.91
CA LEU A 36 16.62 3.39 1.10
C LEU A 36 17.39 2.11 1.41
N THR A 37 16.87 1.24 2.28
CA THR A 37 17.46 -0.09 2.46
C THR A 37 17.41 -0.85 1.12
N PRO A 38 18.46 -1.60 0.76
CA PRO A 38 18.53 -2.30 -0.53
C PRO A 38 17.34 -3.26 -0.73
N GLU A 39 16.86 -3.84 0.37
CA GLU A 39 15.65 -4.66 0.40
C GLU A 39 14.38 -3.85 0.10
N ALA A 40 14.17 -2.70 0.76
CA ALA A 40 13.02 -1.83 0.51
C ALA A 40 12.98 -1.34 -0.95
N VAL A 41 14.14 -0.95 -1.49
CA VAL A 41 14.25 -0.50 -2.89
C VAL A 41 13.89 -1.62 -3.87
N LEU A 42 14.38 -2.84 -3.63
CA LEU A 42 14.04 -4.01 -4.45
C LEU A 42 12.54 -4.33 -4.40
N MET A 43 11.94 -4.30 -3.22
CA MET A 43 10.52 -4.61 -3.05
C MET A 43 9.62 -3.53 -3.64
N LEU A 44 9.97 -2.25 -3.47
CA LEU A 44 9.21 -1.14 -4.05
C LEU A 44 9.30 -1.15 -5.58
N THR A 45 10.49 -1.43 -6.12
CA THR A 45 10.68 -1.60 -7.57
C THR A 45 9.84 -2.77 -8.10
N THR A 46 9.84 -3.90 -7.39
CA THR A 46 9.01 -5.07 -7.75
C THR A 46 7.53 -4.72 -7.71
N ALA A 47 7.07 -3.98 -6.70
CA ALA A 47 5.68 -3.55 -6.58
C ALA A 47 5.26 -2.65 -7.74
N ILE A 48 6.13 -1.72 -8.18
CA ILE A 48 5.87 -0.90 -9.36
C ILE A 48 5.70 -1.77 -10.61
N PHE A 49 6.55 -2.78 -10.81
CA PHE A 49 6.42 -3.69 -11.95
C PHE A 49 5.16 -4.54 -11.90
N VAL A 50 4.74 -4.99 -10.71
CA VAL A 50 3.50 -5.77 -10.54
C VAL A 50 2.28 -4.89 -10.81
N ASP A 51 2.19 -3.70 -10.22
CA ASP A 51 1.09 -2.76 -10.46
C ASP A 51 1.02 -2.35 -11.95
N ALA A 52 2.17 -2.03 -12.57
CA ALA A 52 2.22 -1.72 -13.99
C ALA A 52 1.85 -2.92 -14.88
N GLY A 53 2.27 -4.13 -14.49
CA GLY A 53 1.92 -5.37 -15.18
C GLY A 53 0.43 -5.67 -15.09
N GLU A 54 -0.19 -5.49 -13.93
CA GLU A 54 -1.64 -5.64 -13.73
C GLU A 54 -2.39 -4.67 -14.65
N VAL A 55 -2.01 -3.39 -14.64
CA VAL A 55 -2.63 -2.35 -15.50
C VAL A 55 -2.44 -2.65 -16.99
N LEU A 56 -1.24 -3.05 -17.43
CA LEU A 56 -0.96 -3.34 -18.84
C LEU A 56 -1.75 -4.55 -19.33
N VAL A 57 -1.86 -5.58 -18.50
CA VAL A 57 -2.55 -6.80 -18.85
C VAL A 57 -4.08 -6.60 -18.80
N GLU A 58 -4.59 -5.75 -17.91
CA GLU A 58 -6.01 -5.37 -17.86
C GLU A 58 -6.53 -4.70 -19.15
N PHE A 59 -5.66 -4.11 -19.98
CA PHE A 59 -6.03 -3.55 -21.28
C PHE A 59 -6.49 -4.60 -22.30
N ILE A 60 -6.16 -5.89 -22.10
CA ILE A 60 -6.55 -6.97 -23.00
C ILE A 60 -7.86 -7.60 -22.50
N PRO A 61 -8.98 -7.54 -23.25
CA PRO A 61 -10.22 -8.15 -22.81
C PRO A 61 -10.08 -9.68 -22.73
N VAL A 62 -10.81 -10.32 -21.80
CA VAL A 62 -10.84 -11.78 -21.54
C VAL A 62 -9.51 -12.38 -21.05
N ILE A 63 -8.47 -12.33 -21.89
CA ILE A 63 -7.16 -12.94 -21.62
C ILE A 63 -6.41 -12.13 -20.55
N GLY A 64 -6.56 -10.80 -20.60
CA GLY A 64 -5.95 -9.90 -19.64
C GLY A 64 -6.46 -10.12 -18.22
N GLN A 65 -7.76 -10.36 -18.05
CA GLN A 65 -8.30 -10.65 -16.72
C GLN A 65 -7.68 -11.91 -16.11
N ILE A 66 -7.57 -13.00 -16.88
CA ILE A 66 -6.97 -14.26 -16.41
C ILE A 66 -5.50 -14.04 -16.04
N ALA A 67 -4.74 -13.34 -16.89
CA ALA A 67 -3.32 -13.08 -16.64
C ALA A 67 -3.11 -12.12 -15.45
N SER A 68 -3.95 -11.09 -15.29
CA SER A 68 -3.96 -10.20 -14.12
C SER A 68 -4.17 -10.99 -12.82
N ILE A 69 -5.09 -11.94 -12.80
CA ILE A 69 -5.31 -12.82 -11.63
C ILE A 69 -4.08 -13.67 -11.31
N VAL A 70 -3.40 -14.20 -12.32
CA VAL A 70 -2.18 -14.99 -12.12
C VAL A 70 -1.07 -14.12 -11.53
N ILE A 71 -0.92 -12.88 -12.04
CA ILE A 71 0.03 -11.89 -11.51
C ILE A 71 -0.31 -11.57 -10.05
N ASP A 72 -1.57 -11.33 -9.72
CA ASP A 72 -2.05 -11.08 -8.36
C ASP A 72 -1.69 -12.23 -7.40
N VAL A 73 -1.91 -13.49 -7.82
CA VAL A 73 -1.58 -14.66 -6.99
C VAL A 73 -0.08 -14.77 -6.74
N ILE A 74 0.73 -14.56 -7.78
CA ILE A 74 2.20 -14.58 -7.66
C ILE A 74 2.65 -13.45 -6.73
N ALA A 75 2.10 -12.24 -6.90
CA ALA A 75 2.39 -11.08 -6.06
C ALA A 75 2.05 -11.36 -4.59
N VAL A 76 0.86 -11.92 -4.29
CA VAL A 76 0.50 -12.34 -2.93
C VAL A 76 1.55 -13.30 -2.33
N ILE A 77 2.02 -14.28 -3.11
CA ILE A 77 3.01 -15.25 -2.62
C ILE A 77 4.34 -14.56 -2.34
N ILE A 78 4.83 -13.71 -3.26
CA ILE A 78 6.12 -13.02 -3.13
C ILE A 78 6.07 -12.01 -1.99
N PHE A 79 5.12 -11.08 -1.99
CA PHE A 79 5.00 -10.06 -0.94
C PHE A 79 4.60 -10.67 0.39
N GLY A 80 3.72 -11.68 0.41
CA GLY A 80 3.32 -12.38 1.62
C GLY A 80 4.48 -13.15 2.26
N ALA A 81 5.28 -13.86 1.46
CA ALA A 81 6.48 -14.54 1.95
C ALA A 81 7.52 -13.54 2.46
N TRP A 82 7.74 -12.43 1.76
CA TRP A 82 8.64 -11.37 2.18
C TRP A 82 8.21 -10.73 3.51
N MET A 83 6.94 -10.31 3.63
CA MET A 83 6.40 -9.76 4.88
C MET A 83 6.49 -10.76 6.02
N TRP A 84 6.23 -12.04 5.76
CA TRP A 84 6.37 -13.08 6.78
C TRP A 84 7.81 -13.22 7.28
N LEU A 85 8.79 -13.18 6.37
CA LEU A 85 10.22 -13.25 6.72
C LEU A 85 10.69 -12.01 7.49
N ARG A 86 10.14 -10.83 7.20
CA ARG A 86 10.53 -9.56 7.81
C ARG A 86 9.85 -9.29 9.15
N SER A 87 8.54 -9.52 9.24
CA SER A 87 7.69 -9.05 10.35
C SER A 87 7.02 -10.18 11.13
N GLY A 88 7.14 -11.43 10.66
CA GLY A 88 6.46 -12.61 11.25
C GLY A 88 4.93 -12.54 11.17
N THR A 89 4.38 -11.49 10.56
CA THR A 89 2.95 -11.19 10.52
C THR A 89 2.55 -10.88 9.08
N ILE A 90 1.51 -11.56 8.60
CA ILE A 90 1.04 -11.40 7.23
C ILE A 90 -0.20 -10.49 7.26
N THR A 91 -0.02 -9.20 7.01
CA THR A 91 -1.12 -8.25 6.82
C THR A 91 -1.57 -8.25 5.36
N VAL A 92 -2.16 -9.37 4.90
CA VAL A 92 -2.73 -9.40 3.54
C VAL A 92 -3.91 -8.42 3.48
N SER A 93 -3.93 -7.54 2.47
CA SER A 93 -5.07 -6.68 2.21
C SER A 93 -6.36 -7.52 2.09
N ARG A 94 -7.37 -7.23 2.93
CA ARG A 94 -8.66 -7.96 2.95
C ARG A 94 -9.33 -7.99 1.57
N LYS A 95 -9.04 -7.01 0.71
CA LYS A 95 -9.59 -6.92 -0.65
C LYS A 95 -8.98 -7.97 -1.59
N THR A 96 -7.69 -8.25 -1.49
CA THR A 96 -7.01 -9.29 -2.28
C THR A 96 -7.49 -10.68 -1.86
N MET A 97 -7.62 -10.94 -0.55
CA MET A 97 -8.30 -12.15 -0.06
C MET A 97 -9.75 -12.23 -0.54
N ALA A 98 -10.48 -11.11 -0.56
CA ALA A 98 -11.86 -11.09 -1.04
C ALA A 98 -11.96 -11.36 -2.55
N ARG A 99 -11.00 -10.91 -3.39
CA ARG A 99 -10.93 -11.26 -4.82
C ARG A 99 -10.69 -12.76 -4.99
N ILE A 100 -9.69 -13.32 -4.30
CA ILE A 100 -9.38 -14.76 -4.33
C ILE A 100 -10.59 -15.59 -3.88
N GLY A 101 -11.25 -15.19 -2.79
CA GLY A 101 -12.44 -15.86 -2.26
C GLY A 101 -13.66 -15.72 -3.18
N LYS A 102 -13.86 -14.56 -3.82
CA LYS A 102 -14.90 -14.36 -4.83
C LYS A 102 -14.64 -15.22 -6.05
N MET A 103 -13.41 -15.31 -6.55
CA MET A 103 -13.05 -16.16 -7.69
C MET A 103 -13.11 -17.64 -7.38
N ALA A 104 -12.72 -18.11 -6.20
CA ALA A 104 -12.90 -19.51 -5.81
C ALA A 104 -14.39 -19.90 -5.79
N LYS A 105 -15.26 -18.99 -5.34
CA LYS A 105 -16.72 -19.16 -5.42
C LYS A 105 -17.25 -19.04 -6.85
N TRP A 106 -16.70 -18.12 -7.64
CA TRP A 106 -17.14 -17.84 -9.01
C TRP A 106 -16.69 -18.93 -9.99
N ALA A 107 -15.48 -19.47 -9.85
CA ALA A 107 -14.97 -20.64 -10.57
C ALA A 107 -15.83 -21.88 -10.31
N LYS A 108 -16.34 -22.08 -9.08
CA LYS A 108 -17.33 -23.12 -8.78
C LYS A 108 -18.68 -22.89 -9.48
N ARG A 109 -19.07 -21.63 -9.72
CA ARG A 109 -20.36 -21.22 -10.27
C ARG A 109 -20.36 -21.06 -11.81
N MET A 110 -19.16 -20.96 -12.41
CA MET A 110 -18.89 -20.64 -13.81
C MET A 110 -19.11 -21.78 -14.82
N LYS A 111 -19.51 -22.99 -14.41
CA LYS A 111 -19.91 -24.04 -15.37
C LYS A 111 -21.19 -23.67 -16.15
N TRP A 112 -21.98 -22.70 -15.70
CA TRP A 112 -23.29 -22.38 -16.28
C TRP A 112 -23.47 -20.91 -16.76
N LEU A 113 -22.49 -20.02 -16.54
CA LEU A 113 -22.61 -18.57 -16.76
C LEU A 113 -21.80 -17.98 -17.93
N ARG A 114 -21.25 -18.82 -18.81
CA ARG A 114 -20.44 -18.40 -19.97
C ARG A 114 -21.01 -17.23 -20.81
N PRO A 115 -22.32 -17.14 -21.13
CA PRO A 115 -22.82 -16.03 -21.94
C PRO A 115 -23.04 -14.71 -21.17
N LEU A 116 -23.15 -14.74 -19.83
CA LEU A 116 -23.40 -13.54 -19.02
C LEU A 116 -22.11 -12.75 -18.72
N CYS A 117 -20.95 -13.41 -18.80
CA CYS A 117 -19.63 -12.79 -18.57
C CYS A 117 -19.28 -11.76 -19.66
N PHE A 118 -19.75 -11.99 -20.89
CA PHE A 118 -19.53 -11.09 -22.03
C PHE A 118 -20.17 -9.69 -21.86
N ILE A 119 -21.23 -9.58 -21.04
CA ILE A 119 -21.95 -8.32 -20.78
C ILE A 119 -21.36 -7.57 -19.57
N ILE A 120 -20.76 -8.31 -18.63
CA ILE A 120 -20.13 -7.74 -17.42
C ILE A 120 -18.70 -7.24 -17.70
N GLU A 121 -18.07 -7.72 -18.78
CA GLU A 121 -16.72 -7.31 -19.24
C GLU A 121 -16.56 -5.83 -19.63
N CYS A 122 -17.64 -5.06 -19.71
CA CYS A 122 -17.59 -3.64 -20.09
C CYS A 122 -17.19 -2.66 -18.96
N ILE A 123 -16.75 -3.11 -17.78
CA ILE A 123 -16.38 -2.18 -16.67
C ILE A 123 -14.95 -2.44 -16.17
N PRO A 124 -13.92 -1.85 -16.82
CA PRO A 124 -12.50 -1.99 -16.45
C PRO A 124 -11.98 -0.90 -15.48
N PHE A 125 -12.84 -0.14 -14.79
CA PHE A 125 -12.43 1.13 -14.14
C PHE A 125 -12.03 1.06 -12.66
N VAL A 126 -11.99 -0.12 -12.04
CA VAL A 126 -11.78 -0.25 -10.57
C VAL A 126 -10.43 -0.91 -10.23
N GLY A 127 -9.63 -1.32 -11.23
CA GLY A 127 -8.35 -2.02 -11.05
C GLY A 127 -7.11 -1.13 -10.93
N SER A 128 -7.12 0.09 -11.46
CA SER A 128 -5.90 0.90 -11.69
C SER A 128 -5.23 1.53 -10.46
N LEU A 129 -5.56 1.11 -9.24
CA LEU A 129 -4.92 1.64 -8.05
C LEU A 129 -3.58 0.91 -7.83
N PRO A 130 -2.46 1.63 -7.61
CA PRO A 130 -1.15 1.04 -7.33
C PRO A 130 -1.13 0.42 -5.90
N LEU A 131 -1.80 -0.71 -5.77
CA LEU A 131 -2.09 -1.36 -4.50
C LEU A 131 -0.85 -2.04 -3.93
N TRP A 132 -0.01 -2.62 -4.79
CA TRP A 132 1.21 -3.31 -4.35
C TRP A 132 2.24 -2.31 -3.82
N ILE A 133 2.37 -1.15 -4.49
CA ILE A 133 3.19 -0.04 -4.00
C ILE A 133 2.71 0.40 -2.61
N LEU A 134 1.40 0.52 -2.41
CA LEU A 134 0.85 0.92 -1.12
C LEU A 134 1.13 -0.11 -0.01
N VAL A 135 1.03 -1.40 -0.31
CA VAL A 135 1.33 -2.47 0.65
C VAL A 135 2.80 -2.41 1.08
N VAL A 136 3.73 -2.29 0.13
CA VAL A 136 5.16 -2.18 0.44
C VAL A 136 5.47 -0.90 1.21
N TYR A 137 4.88 0.22 0.81
CA TYR A 137 5.04 1.50 1.51
C TYR A 137 4.58 1.43 2.97
N MET A 138 3.39 0.85 3.21
CA MET A 138 2.86 0.69 4.57
C MET A 138 3.69 -0.26 5.41
N GLU A 139 4.19 -1.35 4.83
CA GLU A 139 5.05 -2.31 5.52
C GLU A 139 6.39 -1.68 5.94
N ILE A 140 7.04 -0.94 5.04
CA ILE A 140 8.28 -0.22 5.38
C ILE A 140 8.01 0.79 6.47
N LYS A 141 6.95 1.61 6.35
CA LYS A 141 6.60 2.62 7.33
C LYS A 141 6.26 2.05 8.71
N HIS A 142 5.61 0.89 8.76
CA HIS A 142 5.22 0.25 10.02
C HIS A 142 6.43 -0.34 10.78
N ASN A 143 7.50 -0.69 10.06
CA ASN A 143 8.72 -1.29 10.61
C ASN A 143 9.95 -0.36 10.60
N SER A 144 9.76 0.94 10.34
CA SER A 144 10.79 1.98 10.48
C SER A 144 10.72 2.61 11.86
#